data_AF-A0A6C1BVB9-F1
#
_entry.id   AF-A0A6C1BVB9-F1
#
_cell.length_a   1.000
_cell.length_b   1.000
_cell.length_c   1.000
_cell.angle_alpha   90.00
_cell.angle_beta   90.00
_cell.angle_gamma   90.00
#
_symmetry.space_group_name_H-M   'P 1'
#
loop_
_entity.id
_entity.type
_entity.pdbx_description
1 polymer ?
#
loop_
_entity_poly.entity_id
_entity_poly.type
_entity_poly.pdbx_seq_one_letter_code
_entity_poly.pdbx_strand_id
1 'polypeptide(L)'
;MSYYRELKDFILQIKGDFFLSPRDRWFLKFLEEEGYPLEVVKEGIKRFFLFHPPNRASKLPLFMSFEQIQKLKRFYIKKTSQGLDWKERFLKKLRLAEEILGRKIQVKMPEDMQSAEEILQSLSSEIAKKLWDELSREQKAILMKKFASFKQDQELFKAMIKRELFKEKGIKSLSLFVD
;
A
#
# COMPACT_ATOMS: atom_id res chain seq x y z
N MET A 1 -4.49 8.24 14.92
CA MET A 1 -5.15 7.18 15.70
C MET A 1 -5.21 5.93 14.84
N SER A 2 -4.89 4.76 15.41
CA SER A 2 -4.97 3.51 14.64
C SER A 2 -6.42 3.05 14.53
N TYR A 3 -6.93 2.89 13.31
CA TYR A 3 -8.28 2.37 13.06
C TYR A 3 -8.34 0.83 13.11
N TYR A 4 -7.25 0.17 13.53
CA TYR A 4 -7.12 -1.28 13.60
C TYR A 4 -8.23 -1.94 14.43
N ARG A 5 -8.65 -1.35 15.56
CA ARG A 5 -9.73 -1.91 16.39
C ARG A 5 -11.03 -1.99 15.61
N GLU A 6 -11.37 -0.91 14.91
CA GLU A 6 -12.61 -0.80 14.15
C GLU A 6 -12.64 -1.75 12.94
N LEU A 7 -11.50 -1.90 12.24
CA LEU A 7 -11.38 -2.91 11.19
C LEU A 7 -11.43 -4.33 11.72
N LYS A 8 -10.80 -4.59 12.87
CA LYS A 8 -10.77 -5.91 13.48
C LYS A 8 -12.18 -6.40 13.77
N ASP A 9 -13.00 -5.62 14.47
CA ASP A 9 -14.35 -6.03 14.86
C ASP A 9 -15.24 -6.25 13.63
N PHE A 10 -15.12 -5.37 12.63
CA PHE A 10 -15.80 -5.51 11.34
C PHE A 10 -15.43 -6.82 10.61
N ILE A 11 -14.16 -7.19 10.58
CA ILE A 11 -13.71 -8.42 9.89
C ILE A 11 -14.13 -9.66 10.65
N LEU A 12 -14.07 -9.65 11.99
CA LEU A 12 -14.51 -10.77 12.81
C LEU A 12 -16.02 -11.04 12.62
N GLN A 13 -16.83 -9.98 12.50
CA GLN A 13 -18.25 -10.11 12.16
C GLN A 13 -18.47 -10.77 10.78
N ILE A 14 -17.67 -10.41 9.77
CA ILE A 14 -17.80 -10.97 8.42
C ILE A 14 -17.36 -12.44 8.37
N LYS A 15 -16.25 -12.78 9.05
CA LYS A 15 -15.66 -14.12 8.97
C LYS A 15 -16.29 -15.11 9.95
N GLY A 16 -16.98 -14.61 10.99
CA GLY A 16 -17.50 -15.43 12.09
C GLY A 16 -16.40 -16.01 12.98
N ASP A 17 -15.21 -15.40 12.97
CA ASP A 17 -14.04 -15.84 13.72
C ASP A 17 -13.90 -15.09 15.06
N PHE A 18 -13.19 -15.69 16.02
CA PHE A 18 -12.85 -15.04 17.30
C PHE A 18 -11.57 -14.19 17.23
N PHE A 19 -10.70 -14.45 16.25
CA PHE A 19 -9.42 -13.77 16.13
C PHE A 19 -8.96 -13.63 14.67
N LEU A 20 -8.16 -12.60 14.42
CA LEU A 20 -7.48 -12.43 13.13
C LEU A 20 -6.22 -13.28 13.08
N SER A 21 -6.05 -14.02 11.98
CA SER A 21 -4.80 -14.73 11.72
C SER A 21 -3.60 -13.76 11.73
N PRO A 22 -2.37 -14.20 12.08
CA PRO A 22 -1.18 -13.35 12.02
C PRO A 22 -1.00 -12.69 10.64
N ARG A 23 -1.36 -13.41 9.57
CA ARG A 23 -1.32 -12.92 8.18
C ARG A 23 -2.29 -11.78 7.94
N ASP A 24 -3.54 -11.90 8.40
CA ASP A 24 -4.56 -10.85 8.26
C ASP A 24 -4.15 -9.60 9.05
N ARG A 25 -3.56 -9.77 10.25
CA ARG A 25 -3.03 -8.66 11.04
C ARG A 25 -1.92 -7.92 10.32
N TRP A 26 -0.99 -8.65 9.70
CA TRP A 26 0.08 -8.05 8.89
C TRP A 26 -0.47 -7.28 7.70
N PHE A 27 -1.45 -7.83 7.00
CA PHE A 27 -2.09 -7.16 5.87
C PHE A 27 -2.77 -5.85 6.30
N LEU A 28 -3.53 -5.86 7.40
CA LEU A 28 -4.15 -4.64 7.93
C LEU A 28 -3.14 -3.59 8.34
N LYS A 29 -2.07 -4.00 9.04
CA LYS A 29 -0.98 -3.10 9.42
C LYS A 29 -0.31 -2.48 8.20
N PHE A 30 -0.09 -3.28 7.16
CA PHE A 30 0.46 -2.79 5.89
C PHE A 30 -0.44 -1.72 5.25
N LEU A 31 -1.75 -1.93 5.18
CA LEU A 31 -2.69 -0.95 4.62
C LEU A 31 -2.68 0.37 5.41
N GLU A 32 -2.62 0.29 6.73
CA GLU A 32 -2.52 1.45 7.61
C GLU A 32 -1.22 2.22 7.42
N GLU A 33 -0.08 1.52 7.37
CA GLU A 33 1.24 2.10 7.15
C GLU A 33 1.41 2.71 5.75
N GLU A 34 0.65 2.22 4.76
CA GLU A 34 0.56 2.77 3.41
C GLU A 34 -0.50 3.86 3.27
N GLY A 35 -1.13 4.28 4.39
CA GLY A 35 -2.08 5.38 4.44
C GLY A 35 -3.36 5.13 3.64
N TYR A 36 -3.82 3.88 3.54
CA TYR A 36 -5.14 3.61 2.95
C TYR A 36 -6.25 4.21 3.84
N PRO A 37 -7.23 4.92 3.27
CA PRO A 37 -8.34 5.45 4.06
C PRO A 37 -9.20 4.33 4.64
N LEU A 38 -9.62 4.46 5.90
CA LEU A 38 -10.44 3.47 6.60
C LEU A 38 -11.68 3.04 5.79
N GLU A 39 -12.42 4.02 5.27
CA GLU A 39 -13.65 3.77 4.51
C GLU A 39 -13.40 2.98 3.23
N VAL A 40 -12.27 3.25 2.57
CA VAL A 40 -11.84 2.52 1.37
C VAL A 40 -11.50 1.07 1.71
N VAL A 41 -10.79 0.86 2.82
CA VAL A 41 -10.41 -0.48 3.29
C VAL A 41 -11.66 -1.29 3.69
N LYS A 42 -12.55 -0.71 4.50
CA LYS A 42 -13.81 -1.34 4.92
C LYS A 42 -14.66 -1.74 3.73
N GLU A 43 -14.90 -0.81 2.80
CA GLU A 43 -15.73 -1.07 1.64
C GLU A 43 -15.09 -2.10 0.70
N GLY A 44 -13.77 -2.10 0.55
CA GLY A 44 -13.05 -3.09 -0.27
C GLY A 44 -13.17 -4.51 0.30
N ILE A 45 -12.98 -4.65 1.61
CA ILE A 45 -13.19 -5.90 2.35
C ILE A 45 -14.64 -6.35 2.21
N LYS A 46 -15.60 -5.45 2.45
CA LYS A 46 -17.03 -5.73 2.35
C LYS A 46 -17.39 -6.29 0.99
N ARG A 47 -17.02 -5.58 -0.08
CA ARG A 47 -17.30 -5.99 -1.46
C ARG A 47 -16.72 -7.37 -1.73
N PHE A 48 -15.45 -7.59 -1.41
CA PHE A 48 -14.79 -8.87 -1.63
C PHE A 48 -15.55 -10.04 -0.98
N PHE A 49 -15.90 -9.94 0.30
CA PHE A 49 -16.58 -11.04 0.99
C PHE A 49 -18.04 -11.22 0.58
N LEU A 50 -18.75 -10.14 0.19
CA LEU A 50 -20.12 -10.25 -0.34
C LEU A 50 -20.19 -11.00 -1.68
N PHE A 51 -19.10 -11.02 -2.47
CA PHE A 51 -19.04 -11.80 -3.71
C PHE A 51 -18.88 -13.31 -3.47
N HIS A 52 -18.59 -13.75 -2.24
CA HIS A 52 -18.37 -15.14 -1.90
C HIS A 52 -19.45 -15.67 -0.95
N PRO A 53 -19.91 -16.93 -1.13
CA PRO A 53 -20.84 -17.55 -0.18
C PRO A 53 -20.24 -17.56 1.25
N PRO A 54 -21.05 -17.37 2.31
CA PRO A 54 -20.56 -17.28 3.70
C PRO A 54 -19.62 -18.42 4.12
N ASN A 55 -19.94 -19.66 3.72
CA ASN A 55 -19.15 -20.86 4.02
C ASN A 55 -17.75 -20.88 3.40
N ARG A 56 -17.56 -20.15 2.29
CA ARG A 56 -16.26 -19.96 1.64
C ARG A 56 -15.58 -18.70 2.15
N ALA A 57 -16.34 -17.61 2.33
CA ALA A 57 -15.88 -16.32 2.82
C ALA A 57 -15.08 -16.43 4.13
N SER A 58 -15.58 -17.17 5.13
CA SER A 58 -14.88 -17.37 6.40
C SER A 58 -13.46 -17.94 6.26
N LYS A 59 -13.23 -18.78 5.25
CA LYS A 59 -11.95 -19.45 4.99
C LYS A 59 -11.01 -18.64 4.10
N LEU A 60 -11.49 -17.58 3.46
CA LEU A 60 -10.67 -16.79 2.54
C LEU A 60 -9.71 -15.88 3.33
N PRO A 61 -8.42 -15.82 2.94
CA PRO A 61 -7.49 -14.85 3.50
C PRO A 61 -7.92 -13.41 3.21
N LEU A 62 -7.73 -12.50 4.16
CA LEU A 62 -8.16 -11.11 4.03
C LEU A 62 -7.43 -10.39 2.89
N PHE A 63 -6.17 -10.75 2.67
CA PHE A 63 -5.31 -10.10 1.68
C PHE A 63 -5.83 -10.22 0.24
N MET A 64 -6.69 -11.20 -0.05
CA MET A 64 -7.32 -11.33 -1.37
C MET A 64 -8.26 -10.16 -1.71
N SER A 65 -8.67 -9.36 -0.72
CA SER A 65 -9.43 -8.13 -0.95
C SER A 65 -8.58 -6.96 -1.47
N PHE A 66 -7.25 -7.12 -1.55
CA PHE A 66 -6.32 -6.04 -1.88
C PHE A 66 -6.62 -5.37 -3.22
N GLU A 67 -6.92 -6.14 -4.26
CA GLU A 67 -7.27 -5.60 -5.58
C GLU A 67 -8.51 -4.68 -5.52
N GLN A 68 -9.54 -5.06 -4.75
CA GLN A 68 -10.73 -4.23 -4.58
C GLN A 68 -10.43 -2.96 -3.78
N ILE A 69 -9.61 -3.06 -2.74
CA ILE A 69 -9.18 -1.91 -1.96
C ILE A 69 -8.40 -0.94 -2.86
N GLN A 70 -7.50 -1.42 -3.72
CA GLN A 70 -6.74 -0.58 -4.65
C GLN A 70 -7.65 0.12 -5.66
N LYS A 71 -8.63 -0.59 -6.25
CA LYS A 71 -9.59 0.03 -7.17
C LYS A 71 -10.37 1.15 -6.48
N LEU A 72 -10.90 0.88 -5.28
CA LEU A 72 -11.63 1.88 -4.50
C LEU A 72 -10.75 3.07 -4.09
N LYS A 73 -9.49 2.84 -3.74
CA LYS A 73 -8.53 3.92 -3.44
C LYS A 73 -8.39 4.88 -4.62
N ARG A 74 -8.26 4.37 -5.85
CA ARG A 74 -8.19 5.22 -7.05
C ARG A 74 -9.44 6.08 -7.23
N PHE A 75 -10.62 5.52 -7.01
CA PHE A 75 -11.88 6.28 -7.09
C PHE A 75 -12.03 7.31 -5.97
N TYR A 76 -11.65 6.94 -4.75
CA TYR A 76 -11.69 7.81 -3.58
C TYR A 76 -10.80 9.04 -3.80
N ILE A 77 -9.56 8.83 -4.25
CA ILE A 77 -8.60 9.88 -4.58
C ILE A 77 -9.21 10.91 -5.55
N LYS A 78 -9.86 10.45 -6.63
CA LYS A 78 -10.50 11.33 -7.62
C LYS A 78 -11.60 12.22 -7.05
N LYS A 79 -12.24 11.80 -5.95
CA LYS A 79 -13.33 12.56 -5.32
C LYS A 79 -12.81 13.53 -4.25
N THR A 80 -11.80 13.13 -3.48
CA THR A 80 -11.24 13.94 -2.38
C THR A 80 -10.16 14.93 -2.83
N SER A 81 -9.79 14.95 -4.11
CA SER A 81 -8.72 15.78 -4.67
C SER A 81 -9.07 17.26 -4.86
N GLN A 82 -10.28 17.70 -4.49
CA GLN A 82 -10.65 19.11 -4.55
C GLN A 82 -10.05 19.89 -3.36
N GLY A 83 -9.17 20.85 -3.65
CA GLY A 83 -8.64 21.79 -2.64
C GLY A 83 -7.32 21.40 -1.95
N LEU A 84 -6.69 20.28 -2.31
CA LEU A 84 -5.34 19.94 -1.84
C LEU A 84 -4.26 20.65 -2.67
N ASP A 85 -3.26 21.27 -2.02
CA ASP A 85 -2.03 21.75 -2.70
C ASP A 85 -1.13 20.57 -3.08
N TRP A 86 -1.60 19.81 -4.06
CA TRP A 86 -0.91 18.63 -4.56
C TRP A 86 0.37 18.99 -5.31
N LYS A 87 0.47 20.21 -5.83
CA LYS A 87 1.67 20.69 -6.55
C LYS A 87 2.83 20.86 -5.57
N GLU A 88 2.60 21.52 -4.44
CA GLU A 88 3.64 21.67 -3.42
C GLU A 88 4.06 20.31 -2.85
N ARG A 89 3.09 19.42 -2.56
CA ARG A 89 3.37 18.04 -2.11
C ARG A 89 4.18 17.26 -3.13
N PHE A 90 3.81 17.33 -4.41
CA PHE A 90 4.53 16.69 -5.50
C PHE A 90 5.99 17.16 -5.55
N LEU A 91 6.23 18.47 -5.49
CA LEU A 91 7.59 19.02 -5.49
C LEU A 91 8.41 18.58 -4.28
N LYS A 92 7.82 18.53 -3.09
CA LYS A 92 8.50 18.02 -1.87
C LYS A 92 8.90 16.55 -2.04
N LYS A 93 7.99 15.70 -2.53
CA LYS A 93 8.26 14.27 -2.76
C LYS A 93 9.26 14.06 -3.92
N LEU A 94 9.22 14.90 -4.95
CA LEU A 94 10.18 14.87 -6.05
C LEU A 94 11.60 15.16 -5.57
N ARG A 95 11.80 16.20 -4.75
CA ARG A 95 13.10 16.52 -4.14
C ARG A 95 13.64 15.37 -3.30
N LEU A 96 12.79 14.77 -2.47
CA LEU A 96 13.15 13.57 -1.70
C LEU A 96 13.61 12.43 -2.62
N ALA A 97 12.92 12.22 -3.74
CA ALA A 97 13.31 11.20 -4.72
C ALA A 97 14.65 11.54 -5.39
N GLU A 98 14.94 12.81 -5.69
CA GLU A 98 16.23 13.26 -6.22
C GLU A 98 17.37 12.98 -5.25
N GLU A 99 17.18 13.27 -3.95
CA GLU A 99 18.15 13.01 -2.89
C GLU A 99 18.48 11.51 -2.78
N ILE A 100 17.45 10.65 -2.78
CA ILE A 100 17.63 9.20 -2.66
C ILE A 100 18.29 8.60 -3.91
N LEU A 101 17.87 9.05 -5.10
CA LEU A 101 18.43 8.56 -6.36
C LEU A 101 19.83 9.12 -6.62
N GLY A 102 20.17 10.28 -6.05
CA GLY A 102 21.45 10.97 -6.26
C GLY A 102 21.55 11.63 -7.63
N ARG A 103 20.41 11.98 -8.25
CA ARG A 103 20.35 12.62 -9.57
C ARG A 103 19.16 13.56 -9.67
N LYS A 104 19.29 14.57 -10.53
CA LYS A 104 18.18 15.46 -10.88
C LYS A 104 17.15 14.72 -11.72
N ILE A 105 15.88 14.79 -11.34
CA ILE A 105 14.79 14.13 -12.06
C ILE A 105 14.16 15.15 -13.01
N GLN A 106 14.31 14.92 -14.31
CA GLN A 106 13.70 15.75 -15.34
C GLN A 106 12.31 15.21 -15.69
N VAL A 107 11.29 15.65 -14.96
CA VAL A 107 9.89 15.37 -15.26
C VAL A 107 9.17 16.67 -15.61
N LYS A 108 8.30 16.61 -16.62
CA LYS A 108 7.36 17.71 -16.89
C LYS A 108 6.43 17.86 -15.70
N MET A 109 6.07 19.10 -15.37
CA MET A 109 5.08 19.35 -14.33
C MET A 109 3.76 18.69 -14.74
N PRO A 110 3.19 17.79 -13.92
CA PRO A 110 1.93 17.13 -14.24
C PRO A 110 0.77 18.13 -14.31
N GLU A 111 -0.17 17.87 -15.20
CA GLU A 111 -1.35 18.73 -15.43
C GLU A 111 -2.44 18.49 -14.37
N ASP A 112 -2.49 17.28 -13.84
CA ASP A 112 -3.44 16.85 -12.81
C ASP A 112 -2.77 16.00 -11.71
N MET A 113 -3.49 15.83 -10.61
CA MET A 113 -3.04 15.06 -9.45
C MET A 113 -2.83 13.58 -9.77
N GLN A 114 -3.58 13.01 -10.72
CA GLN A 114 -3.44 11.59 -11.07
C GLN A 114 -2.09 11.35 -11.76
N SER A 115 -1.77 12.18 -12.75
CA SER A 115 -0.49 12.20 -13.45
C SER A 115 0.66 12.41 -12.47
N ALA A 116 0.49 13.30 -11.49
CA ALA A 116 1.47 13.54 -10.43
C ALA A 116 1.71 12.28 -9.57
N GLU A 117 0.64 11.59 -9.16
CA GLU A 117 0.75 10.34 -8.40
C GLU A 117 1.39 9.23 -9.24
N GLU A 118 1.07 9.11 -10.53
CA GLU A 118 1.66 8.11 -11.43
C GLU A 118 3.18 8.32 -11.57
N ILE A 119 3.64 9.57 -11.70
CA ILE A 119 5.07 9.91 -11.70
C ILE A 119 5.72 9.48 -10.37
N LEU A 120 5.12 9.82 -9.23
CA LEU A 120 5.69 9.45 -7.93
C LEU A 120 5.68 7.93 -7.70
N GLN A 121 4.69 7.21 -8.20
CA GLN A 121 4.65 5.74 -8.15
C GLN A 121 5.74 5.10 -9.02
N SER A 122 6.02 5.68 -10.19
CA SER A 122 7.14 5.27 -11.04
C SER A 122 8.48 5.48 -10.32
N LEU A 123 8.71 6.67 -9.75
CA LEU A 123 9.91 6.98 -8.95
C LEU A 123 10.04 6.08 -7.71
N SER A 124 8.92 5.80 -7.04
CA SER A 124 8.87 4.85 -5.91
C SER A 124 9.35 3.46 -6.33
N SER A 125 8.95 3.01 -7.52
CA SER A 125 9.36 1.70 -8.05
C SER A 125 10.83 1.69 -8.46
N GLU A 126 11.33 2.79 -9.03
CA GLU A 126 12.75 2.95 -9.34
C GLU A 126 13.62 2.93 -8.08
N ILE A 127 13.24 3.69 -7.06
CA ILE A 127 13.95 3.69 -5.77
C ILE A 127 13.92 2.30 -5.15
N ALA A 128 12.76 1.63 -5.13
CA ALA A 128 12.65 0.28 -4.61
C ALA A 128 13.58 -0.69 -5.32
N LYS A 129 13.72 -0.56 -6.65
CA LYS A 129 14.65 -1.36 -7.45
C LYS A 129 16.11 -1.09 -7.06
N LYS A 130 16.51 0.19 -6.98
CA LYS A 130 17.86 0.58 -6.53
C LYS A 130 18.18 -0.02 -5.16
N LEU A 131 17.27 0.16 -4.19
CA LEU A 131 17.43 -0.38 -2.84
C LEU A 131 17.51 -1.91 -2.83
N TRP A 132 16.70 -2.57 -3.64
CA TRP A 132 16.75 -4.02 -3.78
C TRP A 132 18.09 -4.47 -4.36
N ASP A 133 18.61 -3.81 -5.40
CA ASP A 133 19.86 -4.18 -6.05
C ASP A 133 21.08 -4.01 -5.13
N GLU A 134 21.03 -3.05 -4.20
CA GLU A 134 22.04 -2.85 -3.15
C GLU A 134 22.05 -3.94 -2.07
N LEU A 135 20.98 -4.73 -1.92
CA LEU A 135 20.93 -5.80 -0.93
C LEU A 135 21.77 -7.03 -1.32
N SER A 136 22.43 -7.61 -0.33
CA SER A 136 23.08 -8.92 -0.43
C SER A 136 22.08 -10.05 -0.71
N ARG A 137 22.58 -11.20 -1.17
CA ARG A 137 21.74 -12.40 -1.40
C ARG A 137 21.03 -12.86 -0.13
N GLU A 138 21.69 -12.76 1.01
CA GLU A 138 21.13 -13.16 2.31
C GLU A 138 19.98 -12.24 2.73
N GLN A 139 20.15 -10.92 2.61
CA GLN A 139 19.11 -9.95 2.91
C GLN A 139 17.88 -10.15 2.01
N LYS A 140 18.09 -10.38 0.71
CA LYS A 140 17.02 -10.70 -0.24
C LYS A 140 16.25 -11.96 0.20
N ALA A 141 16.96 -13.01 0.58
CA ALA A 141 16.35 -14.26 1.05
C ALA A 141 15.52 -14.05 2.33
N ILE A 142 16.01 -13.25 3.29
CA ILE A 142 15.29 -12.90 4.51
C ILE A 142 13.98 -12.17 4.19
N LEU A 143 14.01 -11.15 3.32
CA LEU A 143 12.81 -10.42 2.91
C LEU A 143 11.80 -11.31 2.19
N MET A 144 12.27 -12.16 1.27
CA MET A 144 11.41 -13.10 0.55
C MET A 144 10.77 -14.13 1.49
N LYS A 145 11.50 -14.58 2.52
CA LYS A 145 10.99 -15.50 3.55
C LYS A 145 9.98 -14.81 4.45
N LYS A 146 10.25 -13.56 4.86
CA LYS A 146 9.35 -12.75 5.70
C LYS A 146 7.96 -12.66 5.08
N PHE A 147 7.87 -12.34 3.79
CA PHE A 147 6.59 -12.16 3.09
C PHE A 147 6.11 -13.38 2.31
N ALA A 148 6.70 -14.57 2.52
CA ALA A 148 6.41 -15.77 1.74
C ALA A 148 4.92 -16.14 1.73
N SER A 149 4.20 -15.82 2.80
CA SER A 149 2.76 -16.04 2.95
C SER A 149 1.88 -15.29 1.94
N PHE A 150 2.43 -14.28 1.26
CA PHE A 150 1.72 -13.44 0.29
C PHE A 150 2.18 -13.71 -1.15
N LYS A 151 3.09 -14.67 -1.41
CA LYS A 151 3.64 -14.94 -2.75
C LYS A 151 2.59 -15.25 -3.83
N GLN A 152 1.41 -15.72 -3.44
CA GLN A 152 0.31 -15.99 -4.37
C GLN A 152 -0.30 -14.68 -4.93
N ASP A 153 -0.19 -13.58 -4.20
CA ASP A 153 -0.55 -12.25 -4.66
C ASP A 153 0.73 -11.46 -4.97
N GLN A 154 1.15 -11.51 -6.24
CA GLN A 154 2.41 -10.91 -6.69
C GLN A 154 2.43 -9.40 -6.51
N GLU A 155 1.28 -8.72 -6.63
CA GLU A 155 1.21 -7.27 -6.45
C GLU A 155 1.39 -6.89 -4.99
N LEU A 156 0.65 -7.54 -4.09
CA LEU A 156 0.78 -7.32 -2.66
C LEU A 156 2.17 -7.70 -2.16
N PHE A 157 2.72 -8.82 -2.62
CA PHE A 157 4.05 -9.28 -2.23
C PHE A 157 5.13 -8.24 -2.60
N LYS A 158 5.10 -7.71 -3.83
CA LYS A 158 6.01 -6.65 -4.26
C LYS A 158 5.79 -5.37 -3.45
N ALA A 159 4.55 -5.00 -3.17
CA ALA A 159 4.23 -3.80 -2.39
C ALA A 159 4.74 -3.91 -0.94
N MET A 160 4.61 -5.08 -0.32
CA MET A 160 5.14 -5.34 1.03
C MET A 160 6.66 -5.29 1.07
N ILE A 161 7.35 -5.91 0.10
CA ILE A 161 8.82 -5.82 0.00
C ILE A 161 9.24 -4.36 -0.17
N LYS A 162 8.62 -3.63 -1.10
CA LYS A 162 8.90 -2.21 -1.32
C LYS A 162 8.77 -1.40 -0.03
N ARG A 163 7.68 -1.60 0.71
CA ARG A 163 7.45 -0.92 1.98
C ARG A 163 8.53 -1.25 3.01
N GLU A 164 8.95 -2.50 3.10
CA GLU A 164 10.03 -2.88 4.01
C GLU A 164 11.36 -2.21 3.65
N LEU A 165 11.74 -2.21 2.36
CA LEU A 165 12.95 -1.50 1.89
C LEU A 165 12.92 -0.02 2.24
N PHE A 166 11.75 0.61 2.10
CA PHE A 166 11.56 2.01 2.43
C PHE A 166 11.71 2.27 3.92
N LYS A 167 11.16 1.40 4.78
CA LYS A 167 11.31 1.50 6.23
C LYS A 167 12.77 1.39 6.68
N GLU A 168 13.53 0.45 6.11
CA GLU A 168 14.96 0.28 6.44
C GLU A 168 15.78 1.54 6.13
N LYS A 169 15.32 2.36 5.17
CA LYS A 169 15.96 3.62 4.77
C LYS A 169 15.27 4.86 5.34
N GLY A 170 14.28 4.72 6.23
CA GLY A 170 13.54 5.84 6.82
C GLY A 170 12.62 6.58 5.85
N ILE A 171 12.32 6.01 4.67
CA ILE A 171 11.46 6.60 3.65
C ILE A 171 10.00 6.29 4.01
N LYS A 172 9.19 7.34 4.25
CA LYS A 172 7.77 7.15 4.62
C LYS A 172 6.94 6.68 3.44
N SER A 173 6.82 7.49 2.40
CA SER A 173 6.08 7.18 1.17
C SER A 173 6.34 8.25 0.12
N LEU A 174 6.31 7.85 -1.15
CA LEU A 174 6.30 8.72 -2.33
C LEU A 174 4.92 8.71 -2.96
N SER A 175 3.90 9.03 -2.16
CA SER A 175 2.52 9.20 -2.62
C SER A 175 2.03 10.56 -2.16
N LEU A 176 1.19 11.21 -2.95
CA LEU A 176 0.58 12.50 -2.60
C LEU A 176 -0.38 12.39 -1.40
N PHE A 177 -0.82 11.17 -1.11
CA PHE A 177 -1.85 10.85 -0.14
C PHE A 177 -1.31 10.34 1.20
N VAL A 178 0.02 10.27 1.35
CA VAL A 178 0.69 9.75 2.55
C VAL A 178 1.84 10.68 2.93
N ASP A 179 1.76 11.28 4.11
CA ASP A 179 2.76 12.22 4.63
C ASP A 179 4.01 11.53 5.20
#